data_AF-A0A379U3M9-F1
#
_entry.id   AF-A0A379U3M9-F1
#
_cell.length_a   1.000
_cell.length_b   1.000
_cell.length_c   1.000
_cell.angle_alpha   90.00
_cell.angle_beta   90.00
_cell.angle_gamma   90.00
#
_symmetry.space_group_name_H-M   'P 1'
#
loop_
_entity.id
_entity.type
_entity.pdbx_description
1 polymer ?
#
loop_
_entity_poly.entity_id
_entity_poly.type
_entity_poly.pdbx_seq_one_letter_code
_entity_poly.pdbx_strand_id
1 'polypeptide(L)'
;MREAIEGRWFSGLKMSVEQFINQYKEKITGDVEYILREGVADACSIRAQQPLYLTERDEWEKEIAAIRGARTLKELEEVSSVYPHSLVNQK
;
A
#
# COMPACT_ATOMS: atom_id res chain seq x y z
N MET A 1 -0.54 -20.76 -10.11
CA MET A 1 0.72 -21.24 -10.75
C MET A 1 0.46 -22.65 -11.26
N ARG A 2 0.07 -22.77 -12.53
CA ARG A 2 -0.39 -24.04 -13.13
C ARG A 2 0.80 -24.84 -13.69
N GLU A 3 1.88 -24.14 -14.01
CA GLU A 3 3.17 -24.64 -14.47
C GLU A 3 3.82 -25.58 -13.46
N ALA A 4 3.67 -25.32 -12.16
CA ALA A 4 4.17 -26.18 -11.09
C ALA A 4 3.38 -27.51 -11.00
N ILE A 5 2.07 -27.44 -11.20
CA ILE A 5 1.16 -28.59 -11.13
C ILE A 5 1.31 -29.47 -12.39
N GLU A 6 1.52 -28.84 -13.55
CA GLU A 6 1.65 -29.53 -14.84
C GLU A 6 3.11 -29.90 -15.19
N GLY A 7 4.05 -29.81 -14.24
CA GLY A 7 5.44 -30.23 -14.42
C GLY A 7 6.30 -29.33 -15.31
N ARG A 8 5.80 -28.16 -15.72
CA ARG A 8 6.50 -27.18 -16.57
C ARG A 8 7.26 -26.13 -15.76
N TRP A 9 7.87 -26.55 -14.65
CA TRP A 9 8.56 -25.67 -13.72
C TRP A 9 9.73 -24.90 -14.37
N PHE A 10 10.40 -25.50 -15.35
CA PHE A 10 11.55 -24.89 -16.06
C PHE A 10 11.18 -24.25 -17.40
N SER A 11 9.89 -23.96 -17.62
CA SER A 11 9.44 -23.30 -18.84
C SER A 11 9.79 -21.81 -18.85
N GLY A 12 9.94 -21.23 -20.05
CA GLY A 12 10.17 -19.79 -20.21
C GLY A 12 9.05 -18.94 -19.59
N LEU A 13 7.80 -19.43 -19.61
CA LEU A 13 6.69 -18.75 -18.94
C LEU A 13 6.89 -18.66 -17.42
N LYS A 14 7.31 -19.75 -16.78
CA LYS A 14 7.61 -19.73 -15.33
C LYS A 14 8.71 -18.71 -15.04
N MET A 15 9.78 -18.70 -15.83
CA MET A 15 10.90 -17.76 -15.65
C MET A 15 10.45 -16.30 -15.75
N SER A 16 9.63 -15.95 -16.76
CA SER A 16 9.11 -14.58 -16.91
C SER A 16 8.23 -14.16 -15.74
N VAL A 17 7.34 -15.05 -15.27
CA VAL A 17 6.48 -14.78 -14.10
C VAL A 17 7.31 -14.63 -12.83
N GLU A 18 8.32 -15.47 -12.64
CA GLU A 18 9.22 -15.41 -11.48
C GLU A 18 10.03 -14.10 -11.45
N GLN A 19 10.52 -13.61 -12.60
CA GLN A 19 11.18 -12.32 -12.69
C GLN A 19 10.23 -11.17 -12.32
N PHE A 20 8.99 -11.22 -12.83
CA PHE A 20 7.96 -10.25 -12.44
C PHE A 20 7.72 -10.26 -10.94
N ILE A 21 7.49 -11.43 -10.32
CA ILE A 21 7.28 -11.54 -8.86
C ILE A 21 8.50 -11.02 -8.09
N ASN A 22 9.71 -11.39 -8.50
CA ASN A 22 10.95 -10.95 -7.86
C ASN A 22 11.15 -9.43 -7.93
N GLN A 23 10.69 -8.77 -8.99
CA GLN A 23 10.76 -7.31 -9.08
C GLN A 23 9.91 -6.61 -8.02
N TYR A 24 8.77 -7.19 -7.65
CA TYR A 24 7.85 -6.57 -6.68
C TYR A 24 8.10 -7.03 -5.24
N LYS A 25 8.69 -8.20 -5.02
CA LYS A 25 8.93 -8.73 -3.66
C LYS A 25 9.72 -7.76 -2.77
N GLU A 26 10.69 -7.04 -3.36
CA GLU A 26 11.56 -6.10 -2.63
C GLU A 26 10.75 -4.94 -2.01
N LYS A 27 9.57 -4.64 -2.55
CA LYS A 27 8.68 -3.60 -2.01
C LYS A 27 7.74 -4.13 -0.93
N ILE A 28 7.58 -5.44 -0.80
CA ILE A 28 6.68 -6.06 0.17
C ILE A 28 7.45 -6.15 1.50
N THR A 29 7.16 -5.22 2.40
CA THR A 29 7.81 -5.12 3.72
C THR A 29 6.77 -4.87 4.81
N GLY A 30 7.01 -5.42 6.01
CA GLY A 30 6.14 -5.23 7.16
C GLY A 30 5.76 -6.53 7.86
N ASP A 31 4.74 -6.43 8.72
CA ASP A 31 4.27 -7.48 9.59
C ASP A 31 2.78 -7.76 9.35
N VAL A 32 2.41 -9.03 9.41
CA VAL A 32 1.01 -9.47 9.40
C VAL A 32 0.77 -10.32 10.63
N GLU A 33 -0.22 -9.93 11.44
CA GLU A 33 -0.63 -10.69 12.61
C GLU A 33 -1.83 -11.57 12.25
N TYR A 34 -1.75 -12.83 12.65
CA TYR A 34 -2.80 -13.83 12.43
C TYR A 34 -3.33 -14.37 13.75
N ILE A 35 -4.65 -14.59 13.80
CA ILE A 35 -5.27 -15.46 14.80
C ILE A 35 -5.47 -16.84 14.15
N LEU A 36 -4.90 -17.88 14.77
CA LEU A 36 -5.01 -19.25 14.30
C LEU A 36 -6.16 -19.95 14.99
N ARG A 37 -7.01 -20.61 14.19
CA ARG A 37 -8.12 -21.46 14.63
C ARG A 37 -8.05 -22.78 13.86
N GLU A 38 -8.84 -23.76 14.26
CA GLU A 38 -8.86 -25.07 13.61
C GLU A 38 -9.12 -24.92 12.10
N GLY A 39 -8.10 -25.25 11.28
CA GLY A 39 -8.15 -25.16 9.82
C GLY A 39 -8.13 -23.76 9.21
N VAL A 40 -7.99 -22.69 10.01
CA VAL A 40 -8.09 -21.29 9.53
C VAL A 40 -7.01 -20.39 10.13
N ALA A 41 -6.49 -19.47 9.32
CA ALA A 41 -5.63 -18.37 9.76
C ALA A 41 -6.29 -17.04 9.36
N ASP A 42 -6.83 -16.32 10.34
CA ASP A 42 -7.48 -15.03 10.13
C ASP A 42 -6.45 -13.91 10.22
N ALA A 43 -6.28 -13.11 9.16
CA ALA A 43 -5.43 -11.93 9.19
C ALA A 43 -6.13 -10.82 10.00
N CYS A 44 -5.52 -10.38 11.09
CA CYS A 44 -6.13 -9.43 12.03
C CYS A 44 -5.46 -8.05 12.02
N SER A 45 -4.19 -7.98 11.63
CA SER A 45 -3.45 -6.72 11.52
C SER A 45 -2.44 -6.82 10.39
N ILE A 46 -2.33 -5.75 9.61
CA ILE A 46 -1.34 -5.63 8.53
C ILE A 46 -0.66 -4.28 8.74
N ARG A 47 0.66 -4.29 8.93
CA ARG A 47 1.47 -3.08 9.10
C ARG A 47 2.63 -3.11 8.11
N ALA A 48 2.62 -2.21 7.14
CA ALA A 48 3.73 -2.06 6.20
C ALA A 48 4.75 -1.05 6.73
N GLN A 49 6.04 -1.24 6.44
CA GLN A 49 7.08 -0.26 6.78
C GLN A 49 6.91 1.04 5.97
N GLN A 50 6.47 0.92 4.72
CA GLN A 50 6.10 2.01 3.84
C GLN A 50 4.65 1.83 3.39
N PRO A 51 3.67 2.15 4.26
CA PRO A 51 2.27 1.88 3.99
C PRO A 51 1.74 2.82 2.91
N LEU A 52 1.22 2.21 1.83
CA LEU A 52 0.46 2.93 0.80
C LEU A 52 -1.03 3.00 1.12
N TYR A 53 -1.49 2.25 2.13
CA TYR A 53 -2.85 2.33 2.61
C TYR A 53 -3.04 3.57 3.47
N LEU A 54 -4.21 4.18 3.34
CA LEU A 54 -4.60 5.34 4.13
C LEU A 54 -5.31 4.86 5.38
N THR A 55 -4.79 5.21 6.55
CA THR A 55 -5.37 4.79 7.85
C THR A 55 -6.56 5.66 8.23
N GLU A 56 -6.41 6.98 8.09
CA GLU A 56 -7.46 7.97 8.41
C GLU A 56 -7.98 8.61 7.13
N ARG A 57 -8.87 7.90 6.42
CA ARG A 57 -9.37 8.36 5.11
C ARG A 57 -10.17 9.65 5.21
N ASP A 58 -11.05 9.77 6.20
CA ASP A 58 -11.98 10.90 6.29
C ASP A 58 -11.24 12.20 6.58
N GLU A 59 -10.24 12.17 7.47
CA GLU A 59 -9.40 13.33 7.74
C GLU A 59 -8.59 13.72 6.50
N TRP A 60 -7.97 12.74 5.83
CA TRP A 60 -7.29 13.01 4.56
C TRP A 60 -8.22 13.62 3.49
N GLU A 61 -9.48 13.18 3.39
CA GLU A 61 -10.44 13.76 2.45
C GLU A 61 -10.77 15.23 2.80
N LYS A 62 -10.94 15.56 4.08
CA LYS A 62 -11.13 16.94 4.55
C LYS A 62 -9.93 17.82 4.21
N GLU A 63 -8.72 17.32 4.47
CA GLU A 63 -7.47 18.02 4.16
C GLU A 63 -7.35 18.34 2.67
N ILE A 64 -7.54 17.33 1.82
CA ILE A 64 -7.45 17.48 0.38
C ILE A 64 -8.55 18.41 -0.16
N ALA A 65 -9.76 18.34 0.39
CA ALA A 65 -10.83 19.27 0.03
C ALA A 65 -10.50 20.72 0.41
N ALA A 66 -9.90 20.94 1.59
CA ALA A 66 -9.45 22.27 2.02
C ALA A 66 -8.34 22.82 1.12
N ILE A 67 -7.32 22.01 0.80
CA ILE A 67 -6.23 22.38 -0.11
C ILE A 67 -6.77 22.71 -1.51
N ARG A 68 -7.65 21.86 -2.08
CA ARG A 68 -8.24 22.08 -3.41
C ARG A 68 -9.22 23.25 -3.45
N GLY A 69 -9.87 23.53 -2.32
CA GLY A 69 -10.84 24.62 -2.18
C GLY A 69 -10.19 25.99 -1.95
N ALA A 70 -8.92 26.03 -1.56
CA ALA A 70 -8.17 27.27 -1.37
C ALA A 70 -8.07 28.03 -2.69
N ARG A 71 -8.43 29.32 -2.65
CA ARG A 71 -8.48 30.19 -3.84
C ARG A 71 -7.30 31.15 -3.89
N THR A 72 -6.50 31.18 -2.83
CA THR A 72 -5.38 32.11 -2.67
C THR A 72 -4.15 31.41 -2.09
N LEU A 73 -2.95 31.85 -2.47
CA LEU A 73 -1.68 31.31 -1.96
C LEU A 73 -1.58 31.42 -0.42
N LYS A 74 -2.11 32.49 0.16
CA LYS A 74 -2.16 32.68 1.62
C LYS A 74 -3.00 31.61 2.33
N GLU A 75 -4.15 31.25 1.74
CA GLU A 75 -5.03 30.21 2.29
C GLU A 75 -4.36 28.84 2.21
N LEU A 76 -3.58 28.57 1.14
CA LEU A 76 -2.80 27.34 1.01
C LEU A 76 -1.71 27.23 2.10
N GLU A 77 -1.02 28.33 2.41
CA GLU A 77 -0.03 28.35 3.50
C GLU A 77 -0.67 28.10 4.87
N GLU A 78 -1.85 28.69 5.13
CA GLU A 78 -2.61 28.47 6.36
C GLU A 78 -3.07 27.00 6.48
N VAL A 79 -3.62 26.42 5.41
CA VAL A 79 -4.05 25.01 5.37
C VAL A 79 -2.86 24.06 5.52
N SER A 80 -1.73 24.34 4.86
CA SER A 80 -0.50 23.54 5.00
C SER A 80 0.10 23.59 6.40
N SER A 81 -0.08 24.70 7.13
CA SER A 81 0.34 24.81 8.53
C SER A 81 -0.53 23.99 9.47
N VAL A 82 -1.80 23.79 9.14
CA VAL A 82 -2.76 23.00 9.94
C VAL A 82 -2.63 21.51 9.65
N TYR A 83 -2.28 21.13 8.41
CA TYR A 83 -2.23 19.73 7.96
C TYR A 83 -0.86 19.34 7.37
N PRO A 84 0.18 19.13 8.22
CA PRO A 84 1.56 18.95 7.77
C PRO A 84 1.86 17.57 7.14
N HIS A 85 0.99 16.57 7.28
CA HIS A 85 1.25 15.19 6.86
C HIS A 85 0.80 14.86 5.42
N SER A 86 0.11 15.79 4.76
CA SER A 86 -0.58 15.59 3.47
C SER A 86 0.34 15.37 2.25
N LEU A 87 1.65 15.65 2.37
CA LEU A 87 2.62 15.50 1.28
C LEU A 87 3.35 14.15 1.25
N VAL A 88 3.17 13.29 2.25
CA VAL A 88 4.00 12.09 2.43
C VAL A 88 3.67 10.97 1.43
N ASN A 89 2.46 10.93 0.88
CA ASN A 89 1.98 9.82 0.04
C ASN A 89 1.77 10.17 -1.45
N GLN A 90 2.36 11.25 -1.96
CA GLN A 90 2.23 11.65 -3.37
C GLN A 90 3.26 11.02 -4.35
N LYS A 91 3.95 9.94 -3.97
CA LYS A 91 4.94 9.27 -4.85
C LYS A 91 4.59 7.84 -5.21
#